data_AF-A0A3B4B9T8-F1
#
_entry.id   AF-A0A3B4B9T8-F1
#
_cell.length_a   1.000
_cell.length_b   1.000
_cell.length_c   1.000
_cell.angle_alpha   90.00
_cell.angle_beta   90.00
_cell.angle_gamma   90.00
#
_symmetry.space_group_name_H-M   'P 1'
#
loop_
_entity.id
_entity.type
_entity.pdbx_description
1 polymer ?
#
loop_
_entity_poly.entity_id
_entity_poly.type
_entity_poly.pdbx_seq_one_letter_code
_entity_poly.pdbx_strand_id
1 'polypeptide(L)'
;MSSLTPESSPELAKKSWFGNFISLEKEEQIFVLIRDKPLSSIKADIIHAFLSIQSLSHSVVSQNSFRAEYKSSGGPSVFQKPVKFQVSEREGRRELGIYSVTFTLIAGPSRRFKRVVESIQAQLLSSHDQPSVQALAGEYSSYASQYTSSL
;
A
#
# COMPACT_ATOMS: atom_id res chain seq x y z
N MET A 1 8.51 68.01 -4.71
CA MET A 1 8.83 66.98 -3.69
C MET A 1 7.57 66.15 -3.54
N SER A 2 7.29 65.25 -4.49
CA SER A 2 7.69 63.82 -4.54
C SER A 2 6.74 62.92 -3.73
N SER A 3 6.35 61.81 -4.37
CA SER A 3 5.42 60.77 -3.94
C SER A 3 5.73 60.21 -2.54
N LEU A 4 4.84 59.48 -1.88
CA LEU A 4 4.65 58.04 -2.07
C LEU A 4 3.38 57.60 -1.35
N THR A 5 2.55 56.85 -2.06
CA THR A 5 1.54 55.95 -1.49
C THR A 5 2.14 55.12 -0.36
N PRO A 6 1.54 55.06 0.85
CA PRO A 6 1.77 53.92 1.72
C PRO A 6 0.98 52.74 1.15
N GLU A 7 1.67 51.97 0.34
CA GLU A 7 1.35 50.57 0.06
C GLU A 7 1.44 49.82 1.39
N SER A 8 0.32 49.35 1.93
CA SER A 8 0.31 48.21 2.84
C SER A 8 -1.05 47.53 2.76
N SER A 9 -1.12 46.62 1.80
CA SER A 9 -2.11 45.56 1.69
C SER A 9 -2.42 44.96 3.07
N PRO A 10 -3.68 44.98 3.55
CA PRO A 10 -4.08 44.03 4.57
C PRO A 10 -4.30 42.70 3.86
N GLU A 11 -3.21 42.06 3.45
CA GLU A 11 -3.19 40.63 3.22
C GLU A 11 -3.28 39.95 4.58
N LEU A 12 -4.40 40.17 5.27
CA LEU A 12 -4.93 39.28 6.28
C LEU A 12 -5.49 38.06 5.52
N ALA A 13 -4.61 37.38 4.79
CA ALA A 13 -4.63 35.94 4.73
C ALA A 13 -4.55 35.49 6.18
N LYS A 14 -5.72 35.41 6.82
CA LYS A 14 -5.94 34.63 8.03
C LYS A 14 -5.13 33.38 7.83
N LYS A 15 -4.00 33.24 8.54
CA LYS A 15 -3.14 32.07 8.49
C LYS A 15 -4.05 30.89 8.76
N SER A 16 -4.42 30.24 7.67
CA SER A 16 -5.54 29.32 7.62
C SER A 16 -5.04 28.03 8.23
N TRP A 17 -5.38 27.81 9.50
CA TRP A 17 -5.22 26.48 10.09
C TRP A 17 -6.15 25.45 9.40
N PHE A 18 -7.08 25.93 8.57
CA PHE A 18 -7.85 25.12 7.64
C PHE A 18 -7.08 24.74 6.35
N GLY A 19 -5.80 25.11 6.22
CA GLY A 19 -4.94 24.78 5.07
C GLY A 19 -4.64 23.29 4.89
N ASN A 20 -5.01 22.43 5.84
CA ASN A 20 -4.95 20.97 5.69
C ASN A 20 -6.32 20.32 5.41
N PHE A 21 -7.41 21.11 5.34
CA PHE A 21 -8.77 20.58 5.25
C PHE A 21 -9.35 20.55 3.82
N ILE A 22 -8.80 21.32 2.89
CA ILE A 22 -9.24 21.26 1.49
C ILE A 22 -8.41 20.22 0.72
N SER A 23 -8.46 18.96 1.17
CA SER A 23 -8.36 17.86 0.21
C SER A 23 -9.77 17.64 -0.32
N LEU A 24 -10.13 18.48 -1.28
CA LEU A 24 -11.33 18.39 -2.11
C LEU A 24 -11.57 16.92 -2.46
N GLU A 25 -12.68 16.34 -2.00
CA GLU A 25 -13.52 15.22 -2.46
C GLU A 25 -13.01 14.22 -3.53
N LYS A 26 -11.71 14.04 -3.67
CA LYS A 26 -11.11 13.02 -4.50
C LYS A 26 -10.84 11.85 -3.58
N GLU A 27 -11.33 10.67 -3.93
CA GLU A 27 -10.87 9.43 -3.31
C GLU A 27 -9.36 9.51 -3.14
N GLU A 28 -8.89 9.43 -1.90
CA GLU A 28 -7.46 9.55 -1.63
C GLU A 28 -6.80 8.27 -2.14
N GLN A 29 -6.16 8.41 -3.30
CA GLN A 29 -5.50 7.31 -3.99
C GLN A 29 -3.98 7.49 -3.93
N ILE A 30 -3.27 6.42 -3.57
CA ILE A 30 -1.82 6.34 -3.59
C ILE A 30 -1.43 5.23 -4.58
N PHE A 31 -0.51 5.55 -5.48
CA PHE A 31 -0.05 4.63 -6.52
C PHE A 31 1.39 4.24 -6.28
N VAL A 32 1.69 2.96 -6.52
CA VAL A 32 3.03 2.39 -6.42
C VAL A 32 3.34 1.71 -7.73
N LEU A 33 4.37 2.19 -8.41
CA LEU A 33 4.86 1.55 -9.63
C LEU A 33 5.86 0.47 -9.24
N ILE A 34 5.63 -0.75 -9.70
CA ILE A 34 6.50 -1.89 -9.48
C ILE A 34 7.00 -2.34 -10.86
N ARG A 35 8.32 -2.46 -10.98
CA ARG A 35 8.99 -2.94 -12.18
C ARG A 35 9.73 -4.23 -11.85
N ASP A 36 9.91 -5.07 -12.86
CA ASP A 36 10.80 -6.23 -12.81
C ASP A 36 10.46 -7.23 -11.68
N LYS A 37 9.17 -7.31 -11.31
CA LYS A 37 8.65 -8.21 -10.29
C LYS A 37 7.42 -8.95 -10.79
N PRO A 38 7.37 -10.28 -10.69
CA PRO A 38 6.20 -11.03 -11.14
C PRO A 38 4.99 -10.72 -10.26
N LEU A 39 3.80 -10.73 -10.88
CA LEU A 39 2.53 -10.41 -10.20
C LEU A 39 2.29 -11.28 -8.94
N SER A 40 2.69 -12.55 -8.97
CA SER A 40 2.58 -13.45 -7.83
C SER A 40 3.38 -12.98 -6.62
N SER A 41 4.61 -12.48 -6.81
CA SER A 41 5.43 -11.93 -5.73
C SER A 41 4.86 -10.62 -5.20
N ILE A 42 4.30 -9.76 -6.06
CA ILE A 42 3.62 -8.54 -5.62
C ILE A 42 2.45 -8.88 -4.68
N LYS A 43 1.61 -9.86 -5.08
CA LYS A 43 0.50 -10.33 -4.25
C LYS A 43 0.98 -10.91 -2.93
N ALA A 44 2.02 -11.73 -2.96
CA ALA A 44 2.61 -12.30 -1.75
C ALA A 44 3.05 -11.19 -0.79
N ASP A 45 3.77 -10.18 -1.28
CA ASP A 45 4.25 -9.10 -0.42
C ASP A 45 3.13 -8.23 0.14
N ILE A 46 2.04 -8.02 -0.61
CA ILE A 46 0.84 -7.35 -0.08
C ILE A 46 0.24 -8.15 1.08
N ILE A 47 0.09 -9.47 0.92
CA ILE A 47 -0.44 -10.34 1.97
C ILE A 47 0.49 -10.37 3.18
N HIS A 48 1.79 -10.51 2.96
CA HIS A 48 2.79 -10.47 4.03
C HIS A 48 2.73 -9.14 4.79
N ALA A 49 2.58 -8.01 4.09
CA ALA A 49 2.42 -6.72 4.71
C ALA A 49 1.16 -6.63 5.56
N PHE A 50 0.03 -7.12 5.07
CA PHE A 50 -1.21 -7.15 5.85
C PHE A 50 -1.06 -7.96 7.13
N LEU A 51 -0.40 -9.12 7.08
CA LEU A 51 -0.18 -9.97 8.25
C LEU A 51 0.82 -9.37 9.26
N SER A 52 1.76 -8.55 8.79
CA SER A 52 2.75 -7.89 9.64
C SER A 52 2.20 -6.69 10.42
N ILE A 53 1.11 -6.09 9.94
CA ILE A 53 0.51 -4.90 10.58
C ILE A 53 -0.49 -5.35 11.62
N GLN A 54 -0.20 -5.09 12.90
CA GLN A 54 -1.09 -5.43 14.00
C GLN A 54 -2.46 -4.76 13.83
N SER A 55 -3.54 -5.49 14.13
CA SER A 55 -4.93 -5.01 14.06
C SER A 55 -5.39 -4.58 12.65
N LEU A 56 -4.70 -5.05 11.61
CA LEU A 56 -5.16 -4.98 10.23
C LEU A 56 -5.84 -6.30 9.86
N SER A 57 -7.05 -6.20 9.31
CA SER A 57 -7.79 -7.32 8.75
C SER A 57 -7.98 -7.10 7.26
N HIS A 58 -8.01 -8.17 6.47
CA HIS A 58 -8.17 -8.09 5.02
C HIS A 58 -9.09 -9.18 4.46
N SER A 59 -9.66 -8.92 3.29
CA SER A 59 -10.39 -9.90 2.50
C SER A 59 -10.06 -9.75 1.01
N VAL A 60 -10.17 -10.85 0.27
CA VAL A 60 -10.04 -10.87 -1.19
C VAL A 60 -11.38 -10.45 -1.80
N VAL A 61 -11.38 -9.38 -2.59
CA VAL A 61 -12.60 -8.88 -3.26
C VAL A 61 -12.67 -9.41 -4.69
N SER A 62 -11.53 -9.47 -5.38
CA SER A 62 -11.41 -10.06 -6.70
C SER A 62 -10.01 -10.63 -6.88
N GLN A 63 -9.75 -11.28 -8.02
CA GLN A 63 -8.42 -11.79 -8.36
C GLN A 63 -7.32 -10.74 -8.28
N ASN A 64 -7.65 -9.44 -8.45
CA ASN A 64 -6.69 -8.34 -8.50
C ASN A 64 -7.01 -7.26 -7.46
N SER A 65 -7.82 -7.56 -6.44
CA SER A 65 -8.13 -6.57 -5.42
C SER A 65 -8.40 -7.16 -4.04
N PHE A 66 -7.98 -6.39 -3.04
CA PHE A 66 -8.15 -6.68 -1.63
C PHE A 66 -8.86 -5.51 -0.95
N ARG A 67 -9.58 -5.82 0.11
CA ARG A 67 -10.12 -4.83 1.03
C ARG A 67 -9.44 -4.99 2.37
N ALA A 68 -9.00 -3.89 2.95
CA ALA A 68 -8.33 -3.89 4.23
C ALA A 68 -9.01 -2.91 5.20
N GLU A 69 -9.07 -3.32 6.46
CA GLU A 69 -9.55 -2.50 7.57
C GLU A 69 -8.52 -2.52 8.70
N TYR A 70 -8.00 -1.34 9.04
CA TYR A 70 -7.05 -1.12 10.12
C TYR A 70 -7.71 -0.43 11.31
N LYS A 71 -7.59 -1.06 12.48
CA LYS A 71 -8.09 -0.56 13.77
C LYS A 71 -6.90 -0.15 14.65
N SER A 72 -6.88 1.10 15.09
CA SER A 72 -5.84 1.58 16.02
C SER A 72 -6.13 1.05 17.43
N SER A 73 -5.09 0.62 18.15
CA SER A 73 -5.17 0.04 19.50
C SER A 73 -5.11 1.07 20.64
N GLY A 74 -4.93 2.36 20.34
CA GLY A 74 -4.65 3.38 21.35
C GLY A 74 -5.83 4.27 21.71
N GLY A 75 -6.70 3.85 22.63
CA GLY A 75 -7.71 4.72 23.28
C GLY A 75 -9.11 4.12 23.37
N PRO A 76 -10.04 4.74 24.14
CA PRO A 76 -11.41 4.27 24.27
C PRO A 76 -12.07 4.13 22.89
N SER A 77 -12.46 2.90 22.55
CA SER A 77 -12.76 2.40 21.21
C SER A 77 -13.81 3.18 20.42
N VAL A 78 -14.63 4.01 21.06
CA VAL A 78 -15.80 4.67 20.44
C VAL A 78 -15.44 5.90 19.60
N PHE A 79 -14.25 6.48 19.77
CA PHE A 79 -13.81 7.66 19.01
C PHE A 79 -12.80 7.33 17.89
N GLN A 80 -12.30 6.09 17.82
CA GLN A 80 -11.31 5.70 16.83
C GLN A 80 -11.97 5.06 15.61
N LYS A 81 -12.39 5.90 14.65
CA LYS A 81 -12.89 5.39 13.35
C LYS A 81 -11.82 4.50 12.70
N PRO A 82 -12.15 3.29 12.22
CA PRO A 82 -11.20 2.44 11.50
C PRO A 82 -10.80 3.09 10.18
N VAL A 83 -9.63 2.71 9.66
CA VAL A 83 -9.21 3.05 8.30
C VAL A 83 -9.61 1.90 7.39
N LYS A 84 -10.48 2.15 6.41
CA LYS A 84 -10.90 1.19 5.40
C LYS A 84 -10.36 1.64 4.05
N PHE A 85 -9.72 0.72 3.34
CA PHE A 85 -9.15 1.02 2.03
C PHE A 85 -9.19 -0.21 1.14
N GLN A 86 -9.08 0.01 -0.16
CA GLN A 86 -8.98 -1.02 -1.16
C GLN A 86 -7.58 -0.98 -1.77
N VAL A 87 -7.02 -2.16 -2.04
CA VAL A 87 -5.78 -2.33 -2.78
C VAL A 87 -6.14 -3.00 -4.09
N SER A 88 -5.75 -2.43 -5.22
CA SER A 88 -5.98 -3.03 -6.54
C SER A 88 -4.71 -3.00 -7.37
N GLU A 89 -4.48 -4.09 -8.08
CA GLU A 89 -3.37 -4.23 -9.00
C GLU A 89 -3.85 -3.98 -10.42
N ARG A 90 -3.11 -3.18 -11.18
CA ARG A 90 -3.32 -3.03 -12.62
C ARG A 90 -2.06 -3.41 -13.36
N GLU A 91 -2.27 -4.16 -14.43
CA GLU A 91 -1.24 -4.46 -15.41
C GLU A 91 -1.08 -3.21 -16.29
N GLY A 92 0.07 -2.52 -16.18
CA GLY A 92 0.32 -1.32 -16.96
C GLY A 92 0.79 -1.67 -18.37
N ARG A 93 1.93 -2.36 -18.45
CA ARG A 93 2.48 -2.94 -19.68
C ARG A 93 3.08 -4.29 -19.34
N ARG A 94 2.29 -5.36 -19.50
CA ARG A 94 2.66 -6.75 -19.19
C ARG A 94 4.01 -7.14 -19.77
N GLU A 95 4.24 -6.78 -21.03
CA GLU A 95 5.45 -7.10 -21.79
C GLU A 95 6.72 -6.45 -21.21
N LEU A 96 6.56 -5.35 -20.48
CA LEU A 96 7.66 -4.63 -19.83
C LEU A 96 7.81 -4.99 -18.34
N GLY A 97 7.00 -5.93 -17.83
CA GLY A 97 7.02 -6.30 -16.41
C GLY A 97 6.62 -5.16 -15.47
N ILE A 98 5.81 -4.20 -15.96
CA ILE A 98 5.40 -3.02 -15.20
C ILE A 98 3.98 -3.19 -14.66
N TYR A 99 3.88 -3.20 -13.33
CA TYR A 99 2.63 -3.28 -12.58
C TYR A 99 2.42 -2.02 -11.75
N SER A 100 1.16 -1.66 -11.52
CA SER A 100 0.81 -0.62 -10.56
C SER A 100 -0.08 -1.20 -9.46
N VAL A 101 0.24 -0.84 -8.22
CA VAL A 101 -0.59 -1.11 -7.04
C VAL A 101 -1.22 0.20 -6.61
N THR A 102 -2.55 0.23 -6.55
CA THR A 102 -3.34 1.39 -6.18
C THR A 102 -4.00 1.16 -4.84
N PHE A 103 -3.75 2.06 -3.89
CA PHE A 103 -4.40 2.10 -2.58
C PHE A 103 -5.45 3.20 -2.61
N THR A 104 -6.71 2.86 -2.38
CA THR A 104 -7.83 3.80 -2.39
C THR A 104 -8.45 3.87 -1.01
N LEU A 105 -8.39 5.03 -0.36
CA LEU A 105 -9.09 5.28 0.89
C LEU A 105 -10.60 5.22 0.67
N ILE A 106 -11.29 4.42 1.49
CA ILE A 106 -12.75 4.30 1.48
C ILE A 106 -13.34 5.05 2.67
N ALA A 107 -12.74 4.88 3.84
CA ALA A 107 -13.18 5.57 5.06
C ALA A 107 -12.07 5.67 6.10
N GLY A 108 -12.18 6.64 7.00
CA GLY A 108 -11.29 6.82 8.14
C GLY A 108 -10.25 7.91 7.94
N PRO A 109 -9.33 8.12 8.91
CA PRO A 109 -8.41 9.25 8.86
C PRO A 109 -7.31 9.09 7.81
N SER A 110 -7.28 9.98 6.82
CA SER A 110 -6.26 10.09 5.75
C SER A 110 -4.82 9.96 6.25
N ARG A 111 -4.49 10.65 7.34
CA ARG A 111 -3.14 10.57 7.91
C ARG A 111 -2.76 9.15 8.33
N ARG A 112 -3.68 8.39 8.93
CA ARG A 112 -3.44 7.00 9.31
C ARG A 112 -3.41 6.09 8.09
N PHE A 113 -4.26 6.34 7.10
CA PHE A 113 -4.19 5.65 5.81
C PHE A 113 -2.80 5.76 5.18
N LYS A 114 -2.26 6.98 5.05
CA LYS A 114 -0.90 7.19 4.52
C LYS A 114 0.16 6.38 5.28
N ARG A 115 0.11 6.36 6.61
CA ARG A 115 1.07 5.57 7.43
C ARG A 115 0.97 4.06 7.19
N VAL A 116 -0.24 3.55 7.05
CA VAL A 116 -0.46 2.13 6.74
C VAL A 116 0.09 1.81 5.35
N VAL A 117 -0.17 2.67 4.36
CA VAL A 117 0.33 2.49 2.99
C VAL A 117 1.86 2.60 2.92
N GLU A 118 2.48 3.54 3.65
CA GLU A 118 3.95 3.65 3.79
C GLU A 118 4.57 2.33 4.27
N SER A 119 3.93 1.68 5.26
CA SER A 119 4.40 0.41 5.81
C SER A 119 4.30 -0.74 4.79
N ILE A 120 3.21 -0.78 4.02
CA ILE A 120 3.02 -1.78 2.96
C ILE A 120 4.00 -1.54 1.80
N GLN A 121 4.20 -0.28 1.41
CA GLN A 121 5.17 0.11 0.38
C GLN A 121 6.59 -0.32 0.72
N ALA A 122 7.00 -0.17 1.98
CA ALA A 122 8.32 -0.61 2.42
C ALA A 122 8.54 -2.10 2.11
N GLN A 123 7.54 -2.94 2.34
CA GLN A 123 7.65 -4.38 2.03
C GLN A 123 7.65 -4.66 0.53
N LEU A 124 6.76 -4.00 -0.23
CA LEU A 124 6.70 -4.16 -1.69
C LEU A 124 8.01 -3.80 -2.40
N LEU A 125 8.78 -2.86 -1.83
CA LEU A 125 10.05 -2.40 -2.38
C LEU A 125 11.28 -3.10 -1.76
N SER A 126 11.15 -3.71 -0.58
CA SER A 126 12.27 -4.36 0.12
C SER A 126 12.83 -5.62 -0.54
N SER A 127 12.07 -6.28 -1.43
CA SER A 127 12.46 -7.55 -2.04
C SER A 127 13.51 -7.43 -3.17
N HIS A 128 14.06 -6.24 -3.45
CA HIS A 128 15.15 -6.11 -4.41
C HIS A 128 16.52 -6.55 -3.84
N ASP A 129 16.65 -6.69 -2.52
CA ASP A 129 17.91 -7.07 -1.85
C ASP A 129 17.87 -8.42 -1.12
N GLN A 130 16.78 -9.19 -1.21
CA GLN A 130 16.74 -10.53 -0.61
C GLN A 130 17.21 -11.59 -1.63
N PRO A 131 18.27 -12.37 -1.33
CA PRO A 131 18.67 -13.48 -2.18
C PRO A 131 17.49 -14.45 -2.26
N SER A 132 17.04 -14.67 -3.49
CA SER A 132 15.99 -15.63 -3.82
C SER A 132 16.28 -16.95 -3.13
N VAL A 133 15.35 -17.42 -2.30
CA VAL A 133 15.40 -18.77 -1.74
C VAL A 133 15.16 -19.73 -2.92
N GLN A 134 16.24 -20.07 -3.62
CA GLN A 134 16.32 -21.14 -4.62
C GLN A 134 16.29 -22.54 -3.99
N ALA A 135 15.88 -22.65 -2.73
CA ALA A 135 16.12 -23.84 -1.92
C ALA A 135 14.83 -24.57 -1.52
N LEU A 136 13.87 -24.83 -2.42
CA LEU A 136 12.79 -25.81 -2.14
C LEU A 136 12.30 -26.63 -3.35
N ALA A 137 12.95 -26.56 -4.51
CA ALA A 137 12.57 -27.38 -5.68
C ALA A 137 13.38 -28.68 -5.85
N GLY A 138 14.37 -28.95 -4.98
CA GLY A 138 15.37 -30.00 -5.21
C GLY A 138 15.12 -31.39 -4.60
N GLU A 139 14.24 -31.54 -3.60
CA GLU A 139 14.22 -32.78 -2.80
C GLU A 139 13.09 -33.77 -3.11
N TYR A 140 12.11 -33.43 -3.95
CA TYR A 140 11.02 -34.39 -4.25
C TYR A 140 11.30 -35.39 -5.39
N SER A 141 12.40 -35.21 -6.16
CA SER A 141 12.67 -36.05 -7.34
C SER A 141 13.60 -37.25 -7.06
N SER A 142 14.32 -37.29 -5.94
CA SER A 142 15.26 -38.39 -5.63
C SER A 142 14.60 -39.60 -4.97
N TYR A 143 13.43 -39.44 -4.34
CA TYR A 143 12.74 -40.55 -3.65
C TYR A 143 11.80 -41.37 -4.56
N ALA A 144 11.43 -40.85 -5.74
CA ALA A 144 10.48 -41.52 -6.64
C ALA A 144 11.13 -42.57 -7.58
N SER A 145 12.47 -42.64 -7.66
CA SER A 145 13.18 -43.55 -8.56
C SER A 145 13.68 -44.85 -7.93
N GLN A 146 13.32 -45.14 -6.67
CA GLN A 146 13.77 -46.37 -5.97
C GLN A 146 12.73 -47.52 -5.93
N TYR A 147 11.56 -47.39 -6.57
CA TYR A 147 10.50 -48.41 -6.48
C TYR A 147 10.02 -49.03 -7.80
N THR A 148 10.79 -48.92 -8.90
CA THR A 148 10.40 -49.55 -10.19
C THR A 148 11.38 -50.60 -10.71
N SER A 149 12.18 -51.22 -9.84
CA SER A 149 13.02 -52.36 -10.22
C SER A 149 12.93 -53.51 -9.22
N SER A 150 11.78 -54.18 -9.19
CA SER A 150 11.65 -55.59 -8.82
C SER A 150 10.19 -56.03 -8.96
N LEU A 151 9.86 -56.61 -10.12
CA LEU A 151 9.06 -57.83 -10.39
C LEU A 151 8.64 -57.85 -11.86
#